data_AF-A0AAW6XYZ6-F1
#
_entry.id   AF-A0AAW6XYZ6-F1
#
_cell.length_a   1.000
_cell.length_b   1.000
_cell.length_c   1.000
_cell.angle_alpha   90.00
_cell.angle_beta   90.00
_cell.angle_gamma   90.00
#
_symmetry.space_group_name_H-M   'P 1'
#
loop_
_entity.id
_entity.type
_entity.pdbx_description
1 polymer ?
#
loop_
_entity_poly.entity_id
_entity_poly.type
_entity_poly.pdbx_seq_one_letter_code
_entity_poly.pdbx_strand_id
1 'polypeptide(L)' 'MPRSLKKGPFVDDHLMKKVDAAVESGSKNVIKTWSRRSVITPDFIG' A
#
# COMPACT_ATOMS: atom_id res chain seq x y z
N MET A 1 -16.25 -4.10 3.33
CA MET A 1 -16.39 -3.56 4.71
C MET A 1 -16.15 -2.05 4.63
N PRO A 2 -17.19 -1.22 4.66
CA PRO A 2 -17.04 0.24 4.52
C PRO A 2 -16.35 0.81 5.77
N ARG A 3 -15.26 1.57 5.58
CA ARG A 3 -14.59 2.30 6.67
C ARG A 3 -15.04 3.77 6.65
N SER A 4 -14.94 4.42 7.81
CA SER A 4 -15.26 5.85 7.93
C SER A 4 -14.31 6.71 7.10
N LEU A 5 -14.86 7.58 6.26
CA LEU A 5 -14.11 8.52 5.42
C LEU A 5 -13.27 9.51 6.25
N LYS A 6 -13.73 9.87 7.46
CA LYS A 6 -13.02 10.80 8.36
C LYS A 6 -11.67 10.26 8.85
N LYS A 7 -11.47 8.93 8.81
CA LYS A 7 -10.25 8.25 9.29
C LYS A 7 -9.17 8.11 8.21
N GLY A 8 -9.46 8.53 6.97
CA GLY A 8 -8.52 8.42 5.85
C GLY A 8 -8.37 7.00 5.27
N PRO A 9 -7.60 6.88 4.18
CA PRO A 9 -7.28 5.59 3.57
C PRO A 9 -6.51 4.71 4.56
N PHE A 10 -6.61 3.39 4.38
CA PHE A 10 -5.92 2.42 5.21
C PHE A 10 -5.04 1.60 4.32
N VAL A 11 -3.82 1.44 4.75
CA VAL A 11 -2.86 0.52 4.18
C VAL A 11 -2.41 -0.37 5.34
N ASP A 12 -2.15 -1.63 5.04
CA ASP A 12 -1.64 -2.54 6.06
C ASP A 12 -0.14 -2.29 6.24
N ASP A 13 0.36 -2.27 7.48
CA ASP A 13 1.74 -1.87 7.78
C ASP A 13 2.78 -2.71 7.02
N HIS A 14 2.51 -4.01 6.85
CA HIS A 14 3.40 -4.89 6.10
C HIS A 14 3.40 -4.61 4.60
N LEU A 15 2.30 -4.09 4.05
CA LEU A 15 2.21 -3.68 2.66
C LEU A 15 2.93 -2.35 2.46
N MET A 16 2.72 -1.39 3.37
CA MET A 16 3.37 -0.08 3.31
C MET A 16 4.89 -0.21 3.30
N LYS A 17 5.47 -1.00 4.22
CA LYS A 17 6.91 -1.26 4.27
C LYS A 17 7.50 -1.82 2.98
N LYS A 18 6.75 -2.67 2.27
CA LYS A 18 7.20 -3.24 0.99
C LYS A 18 7.18 -2.20 -0.12
N VAL A 19 6.18 -1.31 -0.11
CA VAL A 19 6.06 -0.20 -1.06
C VAL A 19 7.17 0.81 -0.83
N ASP A 20 7.41 1.22 0.42
CA ASP A 20 8.49 2.15 0.78
C ASP A 20 9.85 1.62 0.30
N ALA A 21 10.14 0.35 0.58
CA ALA A 21 11.37 -0.29 0.11
C ALA A 21 11.46 -0.38 -1.43
N ALA A 22 10.34 -0.59 -2.12
CA ALA A 22 10.30 -0.62 -3.59
C ALA A 22 10.55 0.77 -4.20
N VAL A 23 9.99 1.81 -3.59
CA VAL A 23 10.19 3.21 -3.99
C VAL A 23 11.64 3.64 -3.74
N GLU A 24 12.21 3.35 -2.56
CA GLU A 24 13.61 3.65 -2.23
C GLU A 24 14.60 2.92 -3.16
N SER A 25 14.31 1.67 -3.51
CA SER A 25 15.17 0.88 -4.42
C SER A 25 14.96 1.18 -5.90
N GLY A 26 13.90 1.92 -6.26
CA GLY A 26 13.48 2.10 -7.66
C GLY A 26 13.13 0.79 -8.39
N SER A 27 12.90 -0.31 -7.65
CA SER A 27 12.72 -1.64 -8.22
C SER A 27 11.25 -1.92 -8.54
N LYS A 28 10.96 -2.26 -9.81
CA LYS A 28 9.60 -2.58 -10.29
C LYS A 28 9.21 -4.05 -10.07
N ASN A 29 9.65 -4.62 -8.95
CA ASN A 29 9.37 -6.01 -8.63
C ASN A 29 7.90 -6.20 -8.22
N VAL A 30 7.29 -7.31 -8.64
CA VAL A 30 5.89 -7.60 -8.32
C VAL A 30 5.71 -7.87 -6.83
N ILE A 31 5.01 -6.98 -6.12
CA ILE A 31 4.67 -7.14 -4.71
C ILE A 31 3.44 -8.07 -4.57
N LYS A 32 3.65 -9.30 -4.10
CA LYS A 32 2.56 -10.20 -3.73
C LYS A 32 1.98 -9.81 -2.36
N THR A 33 0.67 -9.62 -2.29
CA THR A 33 -0.06 -9.28 -1.06
C THR A 33 -1.38 -10.02 -0.97
N TRP A 34 -1.79 -10.35 0.26
CA TRP A 34 -3.12 -10.87 0.58
C TRP A 34 -3.99 -9.83 1.28
N SER A 35 -3.48 -8.60 1.47
CA SER A 35 -4.25 -7.51 2.07
C SER A 35 -5.27 -6.98 1.07
N ARG A 36 -6.49 -7.50 1.17
CA ARG A 36 -7.66 -7.06 0.37
C ARG A 36 -8.37 -5.83 0.94
N ARG A 37 -7.91 -5.37 2.10
CA ARG A 37 -8.50 -4.26 2.89
C ARG A 37 -7.76 -2.93 2.69
N SER A 38 -6.60 -2.96 2.05
CA SER A 38 -5.79 -1.77 1.78
C SER A 38 -6.35 -0.99 0.61
N VAL A 39 -6.28 0.33 0.72
CA VAL A 39 -6.63 1.29 -0.34
C VAL A 39 -5.37 1.65 -1.10
N ILE A 40 -5.47 1.76 -2.42
CA ILE A 40 -4.36 2.20 -3.27
C ILE A 40 -4.16 3.70 -3.04
N THR A 41 -3.00 4.10 -2.49
CA THR A 41 -2.59 5.51 -2.33
C THR A 41 -1.65 5.92 -3.47
N PRO A 42 -1.39 7.23 -3.67
CA PRO A 42 -0.47 7.70 -4.71
C PRO A 42 0.93 7.07 -4.64
N ASP A 43 1.37 6.65 -3.45
CA ASP A 43 2.67 6.00 -3.22
C ASP A 43 2.79 4.62 -3.91
N PHE A 44 1.67 4.05 -4.35
CA PHE A 44 1.62 2.77 -5.07
C PHE A 44 1.81 2.94 -6.59
N ILE A 45 2.04 4.15 -7.08
CA ILE A 45 2.19 4.46 -8.50
C ILE A 45 3.70 4.47 -8.85
N GLY A 46 4.14 3.49 -9.66
CA GLY A 46 5.52 3.33 -10.11
C GLY A 46 5.69 2.25 -11.17
#